data_AF-A0A434C0I3-F1
#
_entry.id   AF-A0A434C0I3-F1
#
_cell.length_a   1.000
_cell.length_b   1.000
_cell.length_c   1.000
_cell.angle_alpha   90.00
_cell.angle_beta   90.00
_cell.angle_gamma   90.00
#
_symmetry.space_group_name_H-M   'P 1'
#
loop_
_entity.id
_entity.type
_entity.pdbx_description
1 polymer ?
#
loop_
_entity_poly.entity_id
_entity_poly.type
_entity_poly.pdbx_seq_one_letter_code
_entity_poly.pdbx_strand_id
1 'polypeptide(L)' 'MAEGSRNEPAMDARRFAVLAQAYGGDLRRWPEAERMAGTVFAASGAGKAILRQAGTLDALLDSYRVDAPD' A
#
# COMPACT_ATOMS: atom_id res chain seq x y z
N MET A 1 -6.79 -36.43 -3.13
CA MET A 1 -5.48 -36.29 -2.48
C MET A 1 -5.17 -34.79 -2.39
N ALA A 2 -5.12 -34.28 -1.15
CA ALA A 2 -4.66 -32.96 -0.70
C ALA A 2 -5.33 -31.70 -1.30
N GLU A 3 -6.51 -31.36 -0.79
CA GLU A 3 -6.88 -29.96 -0.53
C GLU A 3 -6.08 -29.47 0.69
N GLY A 4 -5.39 -28.34 0.56
CA GLY A 4 -4.73 -27.66 1.67
C GLY A 4 -3.37 -27.07 1.32
N SER A 5 -3.38 -25.81 0.86
CA SER A 5 -2.52 -24.72 1.36
C SER A 5 -2.19 -23.69 0.26
N ARG A 6 -3.16 -22.83 -0.05
CA ARG A 6 -2.90 -21.46 -0.53
C ARG A 6 -3.97 -20.55 0.04
N ASN A 7 -4.07 -20.56 1.36
CA ASN A 7 -5.02 -19.74 2.12
C ASN A 7 -4.28 -19.08 3.30
N GLU A 8 -3.08 -18.56 3.04
CA GLU A 8 -2.69 -17.33 3.74
C GLU A 8 -3.69 -16.26 3.30
N PRO A 9 -4.15 -15.35 4.18
CA PRO A 9 -5.04 -14.28 3.76
C PRO A 9 -4.24 -13.37 2.82
N ALA A 10 -4.21 -13.74 1.54
CA ALA A 10 -3.62 -12.97 0.49
C ALA A 10 -4.39 -11.66 0.49
N MET A 11 -3.70 -10.59 0.86
CA MET A 11 -4.26 -9.26 0.89
C MET A 11 -5.02 -8.99 -0.41
N ASP A 12 -6.29 -8.60 -0.29
CA ASP A 12 -7.09 -8.26 -1.48
C ASP A 12 -6.49 -7.02 -2.15
N ALA A 13 -6.39 -7.03 -3.48
CA ALA A 13 -5.91 -5.89 -4.25
C ALA A 13 -6.70 -4.61 -3.95
N ARG A 14 -8.01 -4.71 -3.71
CA ARG A 14 -8.86 -3.59 -3.29
C ARG A 14 -8.47 -3.08 -1.91
N ARG A 15 -8.24 -3.97 -0.94
CA ARG A 15 -7.80 -3.62 0.42
C ARG A 15 -6.45 -2.91 0.39
N PHE A 16 -5.52 -3.44 -0.41
CA PHE A 16 -4.20 -2.86 -0.63
C PHE A 16 -4.29 -1.46 -1.26
N ALA A 17 -5.14 -1.27 -2.28
CA ALA A 17 -5.36 0.03 -2.92
C ALA A 17 -6.00 1.06 -1.98
N VAL A 18 -6.92 0.66 -1.09
CA VAL A 18 -7.49 1.56 -0.09
C VAL A 18 -6.42 2.02 0.90
N LEU A 19 -5.58 1.11 1.38
CA LEU A 19 -4.48 1.45 2.29
C LEU A 19 -3.44 2.34 1.62
N ALA A 20 -3.07 2.04 0.38
CA ALA A 20 -2.13 2.86 -0.39
C ALA A 20 -2.66 4.27 -0.66
N GLN A 21 -3.97 4.44 -0.87
CA GLN A 21 -4.58 5.76 -1.05
C GLN A 21 -4.72 6.53 0.27
N ALA A 22 -4.96 5.85 1.39
CA ALA A 22 -5.17 6.50 2.69
C ALA A 22 -3.85 6.85 3.40
N TYR A 23 -2.83 5.98 3.31
CA TYR A 23 -1.56 6.11 4.02
C TYR A 23 -0.37 6.41 3.10
N GLY A 24 -0.59 6.40 1.78
CA GLY A 24 0.46 6.56 0.77
C GLY A 24 1.14 5.24 0.39
N GLY A 25 2.09 5.34 -0.54
CA GLY A 25 2.90 4.23 -1.05
C GLY A 25 3.96 3.71 -0.06
N ASP A 26 4.16 4.37 1.08
CA ASP A 26 5.12 3.96 2.10
C ASP A 26 4.48 3.00 3.11
N LEU A 27 4.78 1.71 2.99
CA LEU A 27 4.31 0.65 3.89
C LEU A 27 4.66 0.88 5.37
N ARG A 28 5.67 1.71 5.67
CA ARG A 28 6.02 2.04 7.07
C ARG A 28 4.94 2.91 7.74
N ARG A 29 4.17 3.67 6.95
CA ARG A 29 3.05 4.50 7.43
C ARG A 29 1.80 3.67 7.68
N TRP A 30 1.76 2.43 7.21
CA TRP A 30 0.57 1.59 7.32
C TRP A 30 0.40 1.04 8.75
N PRO A 31 -0.85 0.70 9.13
CA PRO A 31 -1.13 0.02 10.39
C PRO A 31 -0.38 -1.31 10.52
N GLU A 32 0.17 -1.61 11.70
CA GLU A 32 0.99 -2.82 11.97
C GLU A 32 0.33 -4.10 11.48
N ALA A 33 -0.98 -4.26 11.74
CA ALA A 33 -1.76 -5.43 11.34
C ALA A 33 -1.73 -5.69 9.82
N GLU A 34 -1.55 -4.66 9.00
CA GLU A 34 -1.59 -4.71 7.54
C GLU A 34 -0.18 -4.63 6.92
N ARG A 35 0.87 -4.31 7.70
CA ARG A 35 2.24 -4.14 7.20
C ARG A 35 2.81 -5.42 6.61
N MET A 36 2.67 -6.55 7.33
CA MET A 36 3.14 -7.84 6.85
C MET A 36 2.42 -8.27 5.57
N ALA A 37 1.09 -8.22 5.56
CA ALA A 37 0.28 -8.56 4.40
C ALA A 37 0.58 -7.65 3.20
N GLY A 38 0.76 -6.35 3.45
CA GLY A 38 1.13 -5.36 2.47
C GLY A 38 2.51 -5.62 1.87
N THR A 39 3.49 -6.00 2.69
CA THR A 39 4.85 -6.34 2.22
C THR A 39 4.84 -7.56 1.30
N VAL A 40 4.07 -8.59 1.65
CA VAL A 40 3.92 -9.80 0.81
C VAL A 40 3.23 -9.45 -0.51
N PHE A 41 2.15 -8.66 -0.47
CA PHE A 41 1.43 -8.27 -1.69
C PHE A 41 2.23 -7.30 -2.58
N ALA A 42 3.03 -6.41 -1.99
CA ALA A 42 3.88 -5.46 -2.70
C ALA A 42 4.95 -6.13 -3.56
N ALA A 43 5.34 -7.38 -3.24
CA ALA A 43 6.24 -8.15 -4.09
C ALA A 43 5.61 -8.53 -5.44
N SER A 44 4.29 -8.59 -5.52
CA SER A 44 3.54 -8.91 -6.74
C SER A 44 3.57 -7.74 -7.75
N GLY A 45 3.36 -8.05 -9.04
CA GLY A 45 3.26 -7.01 -10.08
C GLY A 45 2.11 -6.03 -9.86
N ALA A 46 0.97 -6.52 -9.35
CA ALA A 46 -0.19 -5.69 -9.02
C ALA A 46 0.11 -4.74 -7.84
N GLY A 47 0.75 -5.25 -6.77
CA GLY A 47 1.18 -4.43 -5.64
C GLY A 47 2.12 -3.31 -6.05
N LYS A 48 3.14 -3.62 -6.88
CA LYS A 48 4.06 -2.61 -7.43
C LYS A 48 3.35 -1.55 -8.26
N ALA A 49 2.36 -1.93 -9.08
CA ALA A 49 1.59 -0.98 -9.88
C ALA A 49 0.78 -0.03 -9.00
N ILE A 50 0.12 -0.56 -7.96
CA ILE A 50 -0.67 0.24 -7.01
C ILE A 50 0.24 1.18 -6.19
N LEU A 51 1.35 0.68 -5.65
CA LEU A 51 2.30 1.52 -4.90
C LEU A 51 2.90 2.62 -5.76
N ARG A 52 3.20 2.36 -7.04
CA ARG A 52 3.69 3.39 -7.96
C ARG A 52 2.65 4.48 -8.16
N GLN A 53 1.39 4.12 -8.34
CA GLN A 53 0.30 5.08 -8.50
C GLN A 53 0.09 5.93 -7.24
N ALA A 54 0.12 5.30 -6.05
CA ALA A 54 0.04 6.02 -4.78
C ALA A 54 1.26 6.93 -4.55
N GLY A 55 2.47 6.45 -4.83
CA GLY A 55 3.70 7.23 -4.67
C GLY A 55 3.80 8.44 -5.62
N THR A 56 3.20 8.37 -6.82
CA THR A 56 3.08 9.56 -7.69
C THR A 56 2.18 10.62 -7.06
N LEU A 57 1.07 10.23 -6.45
CA LEU A 57 0.20 11.17 -5.74
C LEU A 57 0.92 11.75 -4.52
N ASP A 58 1.62 10.93 -3.74
CA ASP A 58 2.41 11.38 -2.59
C ASP A 58 3.48 12.40 -3.01
N ALA A 59 4.19 12.16 -4.12
CA ALA A 59 5.19 13.09 -4.63
C ALA A 59 4.59 14.44 -5.05
N LEU A 60 3.38 14.43 -5.62
CA LEU A 60 2.66 15.66 -5.94
C LEU A 60 2.23 16.39 -4.66
N LEU A 61 1.75 15.66 -3.63
CA LEU A 61 1.37 16.25 -2.35
C LEU A 61 2.58 16.80 -1.58
N ASP A 62 3.72 16.10 -1.54
CA ASP A 62 4.96 16.57 -0.90
C ASP A 62 5.52 17.82 -1.61
N SER A 63 5.28 17.96 -2.91
CA SER A 63 5.65 19.17 -3.66
C SER A 63 4.81 20.39 -3.29
N TYR A 64 3.63 20.17 -2.70
CA TYR A 64 2.73 21.21 -2.25
C TYR A 64 3.15 21.69 -0.86
N ARG A 65 4.00 22.72 -0.80
CA ARG A 65 4.27 23.44 0.45
C ARG A 65 3.16 24.46 0.71
N VAL A 66 2.53 24.33 1.87
CA VAL A 66 1.71 25.39 2.44
C VAL A 66 2.64 26.30 3.22
N ASP A 67 2.62 27.60 2.92
CA ASP A 67 3.37 28.59 3.70
C ASP A 67 2.86 28.61 5.14
N ALA A 68 3.79 28.75 6.09
CA ALA A 68 3.45 28.84 7.50
C ALA A 68 2.56 30.08 7.73
N PRO A 69 1.50 29.98 8.54
CA PRO A 69 0.67 31.14 8.87
C PRO A 69 1.48 32.18 9.66
N ASP A 70 1.27 33.46 9.35
CA ASP A 70 1.86 34.63 10.03
C ASP A 70 1.52 34.70 11.53
#